data_AF-A0A6I4V2W1-F1
#
_entry.id   AF-A0A6I4V2W1-F1
#
_cell.length_a   1.000
_cell.length_b   1.000
_cell.length_c   1.000
_cell.angle_alpha   90.00
_cell.angle_beta   90.00
_cell.angle_gamma   90.00
#
_symmetry.space_group_name_H-M   'P 1'
#
loop_
_entity.id
_entity.type
_entity.pdbx_description
1 polymer ?
#
loop_
_entity_poly.entity_id
_entity_poly.type
_entity_poly.pdbx_seq_one_letter_code
_entity_poly.pdbx_strand_id
1 'polypeptide(L)'
;MQLENFFLTTAEIAVVLIGFVTVFLTFVMGGREVGMADRMHSRSLLIGSYPMLVVPLVPIAALHYGASEQQALFAFHLAGAGMMVLVGLTMGLFYLRVGAANWRAIGMVHNVTSWSAGTLSAGVFTAGALGYAPAGNAVVAVILVFVMSATALFSFAAQQMHLFDWKNP
;
A
#
# COMPACT_ATOMS: atom_id res chain seq x y z
N MET A 1 -21.72 -11.16 13.77
CA MET A 1 -21.81 -12.11 12.63
C MET A 1 -21.70 -11.44 11.25
N GLN A 2 -22.43 -10.36 10.92
CA GLN A 2 -22.27 -9.70 9.61
C GLN A 2 -20.92 -8.96 9.46
N LEU A 3 -20.44 -8.28 10.52
CA LEU A 3 -19.20 -7.51 10.44
C LEU A 3 -17.95 -8.41 10.50
N GLU A 4 -18.03 -9.54 11.19
CA GLU A 4 -16.97 -10.56 11.23
C GLU A 4 -16.71 -11.16 9.84
N ASN A 5 -17.75 -11.57 9.12
CA ASN A 5 -17.63 -12.03 7.73
C ASN A 5 -17.10 -10.94 6.79
N PHE A 6 -17.48 -9.68 7.05
CA PHE A 6 -16.94 -8.53 6.33
C PHE A 6 -15.43 -8.36 6.54
N PHE A 7 -14.93 -8.50 7.77
CA PHE A 7 -13.50 -8.44 8.05
C PHE A 7 -12.73 -9.60 7.44
N LEU A 8 -13.28 -10.81 7.51
CA LEU A 8 -12.69 -11.98 6.84
C LEU A 8 -12.58 -11.76 5.34
N THR A 9 -13.65 -11.31 4.69
CA THR A 9 -13.66 -11.00 3.25
C THR A 9 -12.67 -9.88 2.93
N THR A 10 -12.60 -8.83 3.76
CA THR A 10 -11.66 -7.71 3.57
C THR A 10 -10.21 -8.17 3.74
N ALA A 11 -9.93 -9.07 4.69
CA ALA A 11 -8.62 -9.67 4.89
C ALA A 11 -8.23 -10.59 3.74
N GLU A 12 -9.14 -11.42 3.25
CA GLU A 12 -8.91 -12.25 2.05
C GLU A 12 -8.60 -11.39 0.83
N ILE A 13 -9.39 -10.34 0.57
CA ILE A 13 -9.14 -9.38 -0.52
C ILE A 13 -7.77 -8.74 -0.34
N ALA A 14 -7.44 -8.26 0.86
CA ALA A 14 -6.16 -7.62 1.13
C ALA A 14 -4.98 -8.58 0.94
N VAL A 15 -5.06 -9.80 1.46
CA VAL A 15 -4.01 -10.82 1.31
C VAL A 15 -3.83 -11.20 -0.15
N VAL A 16 -4.92 -11.39 -0.90
CA VAL A 16 -4.83 -11.72 -2.33
C VAL A 16 -4.25 -10.54 -3.10
N LEU A 17 -4.80 -9.33 -2.95
CA LEU A 17 -4.42 -8.17 -3.75
C LEU A 17 -3.04 -7.63 -3.38
N ILE A 18 -2.80 -7.37 -2.09
CA ILE A 18 -1.55 -6.79 -1.60
C ILE A 18 -0.47 -7.87 -1.54
N GLY A 19 -0.83 -9.09 -1.12
CA GLY A 19 0.13 -10.19 -0.96
C GLY A 19 0.65 -10.71 -2.29
N PHE A 20 -0.21 -10.84 -3.30
CA PHE A 20 0.23 -11.20 -4.66
C PHE A 20 1.24 -10.20 -5.22
N VAL A 21 0.92 -8.90 -5.15
CA VAL A 21 1.83 -7.84 -5.61
C VAL A 21 3.15 -7.90 -4.85
N THR A 22 3.11 -8.08 -3.53
CA THR A 22 4.30 -8.12 -2.67
C THR A 22 5.20 -9.32 -2.98
N VAL A 23 4.64 -10.52 -3.12
CA VAL A 23 5.39 -11.73 -3.47
C VAL A 23 5.99 -11.61 -4.86
N PHE A 24 5.20 -11.19 -5.85
CA PHE A 24 5.65 -11.06 -7.23
C PHE A 24 6.81 -10.07 -7.34
N LEU A 25 6.71 -8.92 -6.65
CA LEU A 25 7.80 -7.95 -6.57
C LEU A 25 9.05 -8.52 -5.90
N THR A 26 8.90 -9.22 -4.78
CA THR A 26 10.05 -9.83 -4.08
C THR A 26 10.83 -10.76 -5.00
N PHE A 27 10.14 -11.58 -5.80
CA PHE A 27 10.76 -12.49 -6.75
C PHE A 27 11.34 -11.79 -7.99
N VAL A 28 10.62 -10.85 -8.59
CA VAL A 28 11.10 -10.17 -9.81
C VAL A 28 12.26 -9.23 -9.49
N MET A 29 12.24 -8.57 -8.33
CA MET A 29 13.27 -7.59 -7.93
C MET A 29 14.50 -8.24 -7.32
N GLY A 30 14.35 -9.36 -6.59
CA GLY A 30 15.47 -10.06 -5.95
C GLY A 30 16.53 -10.62 -6.91
N GLY A 31 16.23 -10.74 -8.21
CA GLY A 31 17.15 -11.28 -9.21
C GLY A 31 18.03 -10.26 -9.93
N ARG A 32 17.65 -8.97 -9.97
CA ARG A 32 18.31 -7.95 -10.82
C ARG A 32 18.06 -6.51 -10.30
N GLU A 33 18.66 -6.11 -9.18
CA GLU A 33 18.70 -4.68 -8.83
C GLU A 33 19.94 -4.01 -9.45
N VAL A 34 19.77 -3.27 -10.56
CA VAL A 34 20.90 -2.67 -11.30
C VAL A 34 20.98 -1.14 -11.12
N GLY A 35 19.90 -0.46 -10.69
CA GLY A 35 19.84 1.00 -10.52
C GLY A 35 19.23 1.55 -9.22
N MET A 36 19.50 2.83 -8.92
CA MET A 36 18.91 3.56 -7.78
C MET A 36 17.38 3.68 -7.91
N ALA A 37 16.85 3.85 -9.12
CA ALA A 37 15.41 3.95 -9.40
C ALA A 37 14.68 2.62 -9.19
N ASP A 38 15.29 1.49 -9.53
CA ASP A 38 14.77 0.15 -9.24
C ASP A 38 14.69 -0.08 -7.74
N ARG A 39 15.76 0.29 -7.01
CA ARG A 39 15.78 0.28 -5.53
C ARG A 39 14.71 1.16 -4.90
N MET A 40 14.26 2.20 -5.60
CA MET A 40 13.19 3.08 -5.11
C MET A 40 11.83 2.41 -5.25
N HIS A 41 11.59 1.75 -6.38
CA HIS A 41 10.37 0.97 -6.59
C HIS A 41 10.29 -0.23 -5.63
N SER A 42 11.38 -0.99 -5.41
CA SER A 42 11.35 -2.12 -4.46
C SER A 42 11.09 -1.65 -3.05
N ARG A 43 11.83 -0.64 -2.61
CA ARG A 43 11.75 -0.20 -1.21
C ARG A 43 10.44 0.53 -0.93
N SER A 44 9.90 1.28 -1.88
CA SER A 44 8.59 1.91 -1.71
C SER A 44 7.47 0.89 -1.55
N LEU A 45 7.57 -0.21 -2.30
CA LEU A 45 6.63 -1.32 -2.25
C LEU A 45 6.82 -2.23 -1.04
N LEU A 46 8.04 -2.66 -0.75
CA LEU A 46 8.30 -3.53 0.40
C LEU A 46 8.02 -2.83 1.73
N ILE A 47 8.24 -1.52 1.80
CA ILE A 47 7.95 -0.74 3.02
C ILE A 47 6.50 -0.25 3.04
N GLY A 48 5.86 -0.05 1.88
CA GLY A 48 4.46 0.38 1.78
C GLY A 48 3.45 -0.76 1.89
N SER A 49 3.62 -1.80 1.08
CA SER A 49 2.66 -2.90 0.89
C SER A 49 2.74 -3.95 1.99
N TYR A 50 3.97 -4.32 2.40
CA TYR A 50 4.19 -5.42 3.35
C TYR A 50 3.57 -5.15 4.72
N PRO A 51 3.73 -3.94 5.32
CA PRO A 51 3.11 -3.66 6.60
C PRO A 51 1.58 -3.59 6.54
N MET A 52 1.03 -3.24 5.37
CA MET A 52 -0.42 -3.19 5.15
C MET A 52 -1.07 -4.58 5.03
N LEU A 53 -0.29 -5.66 4.91
CA LEU A 53 -0.80 -7.03 5.03
C LEU A 53 -1.27 -7.38 6.45
N VAL A 54 -0.74 -6.69 7.46
CA VAL A 54 -1.05 -6.96 8.86
C VAL A 54 -2.32 -6.24 9.31
N VAL A 55 -2.61 -5.07 8.73
CA VAL A 55 -3.75 -4.22 9.12
C VAL A 55 -5.11 -4.96 9.07
N PRO A 56 -5.43 -5.76 8.03
CA PRO A 56 -6.67 -6.54 7.99
C PRO A 56 -6.76 -7.66 9.03
N LEU A 57 -5.62 -8.11 9.59
CA LEU A 57 -5.60 -9.15 10.63
C LEU A 57 -5.89 -8.58 12.02
N VAL A 58 -5.68 -7.28 12.23
CA VAL A 58 -5.95 -6.59 13.49
C VAL A 58 -7.39 -6.74 13.98
N PRO A 59 -8.45 -6.47 13.18
CA PRO A 59 -9.83 -6.65 13.63
C PRO A 59 -10.16 -8.12 13.95
N ILE A 60 -9.58 -9.08 13.23
CA ILE A 60 -9.77 -10.52 13.47
C ILE A 60 -9.20 -10.90 14.85
N ALA A 61 -7.97 -10.47 15.14
CA ALA A 61 -7.35 -10.68 16.43
C ALA A 61 -8.15 -10.00 17.56
N ALA A 62 -8.61 -8.75 17.35
CA ALA A 62 -9.40 -8.02 18.33
C ALA A 62 -10.70 -8.78 18.70
N LEU A 63 -11.43 -9.26 17.70
CA LEU A 63 -12.64 -10.09 17.91
C LEU A 63 -12.32 -11.38 18.66
N HIS A 64 -11.22 -12.05 18.31
CA HIS A 64 -10.78 -13.28 18.99
C HIS A 64 -10.50 -13.06 20.48
N TYR A 65 -10.00 -11.89 20.87
CA TYR A 65 -9.77 -11.51 22.26
C TYR A 65 -10.98 -10.85 22.95
N GLY A 66 -12.17 -10.93 22.35
CA GLY A 66 -13.42 -10.51 22.96
C GLY A 66 -13.79 -9.03 22.77
N ALA A 67 -13.12 -8.31 21.85
CA ALA A 67 -13.52 -6.95 21.48
C ALA A 67 -14.89 -6.96 20.79
N SER A 68 -15.67 -5.89 20.96
CA SER A 68 -16.91 -5.71 20.21
C SER A 68 -16.63 -5.44 18.72
N GLU A 69 -17.62 -5.69 17.85
CA GLU A 69 -17.50 -5.41 16.40
C GLU A 69 -17.09 -3.95 16.12
N GLN A 70 -17.59 -3.00 16.91
CA GLN A 70 -17.26 -1.59 16.78
C GLN A 70 -15.82 -1.29 17.24
N GLN A 71 -15.35 -1.96 18.30
CA GLN A 71 -13.95 -1.86 18.75
C GLN A 71 -13.00 -2.46 17.72
N ALA A 72 -13.37 -3.58 17.09
CA ALA A 72 -12.59 -4.20 16.02
C ALA A 72 -12.50 -3.29 14.78
N LEU A 73 -13.62 -2.66 14.37
CA LEU A 73 -13.62 -1.69 13.27
C LEU A 73 -12.75 -0.47 13.57
N PHE A 74 -12.84 0.06 14.78
CA PHE A 74 -11.98 1.14 15.23
C PHE A 74 -10.50 0.73 15.20
N ALA A 75 -10.17 -0.47 15.72
CA ALA A 75 -8.81 -0.99 15.72
C ALA A 75 -8.24 -1.17 14.31
N PHE A 76 -9.05 -1.64 13.36
CA PHE A 76 -8.68 -1.71 11.94
C PHE A 76 -8.29 -0.32 11.40
N HIS A 77 -9.15 0.68 11.62
CA HIS A 77 -8.91 2.02 11.11
C HIS A 77 -7.70 2.69 11.77
N LEU A 78 -7.55 2.51 13.09
CA LEU A 78 -6.42 3.04 13.85
C LEU A 78 -5.10 2.39 13.40
N ALA A 79 -5.07 1.07 13.24
CA ALA A 79 -3.90 0.35 12.76
C ALA A 79 -3.51 0.78 11.34
N GLY A 80 -4.50 0.89 10.44
CA GLY A 80 -4.26 1.39 9.09
C GLY A 80 -3.75 2.83 9.06
N ALA A 81 -4.32 3.72 9.88
CA ALA A 81 -3.87 5.11 9.96
C ALA A 81 -2.43 5.20 10.47
N GLY A 82 -2.11 4.49 11.56
CA GLY A 82 -0.75 4.42 12.09
C GLY A 82 0.25 3.84 11.08
N MET A 83 -0.17 2.82 10.32
CA MET A 83 0.66 2.24 9.29
C MET A 83 0.89 3.18 8.12
N MET A 84 -0.14 3.90 7.67
CA MET A 84 0.02 4.91 6.61
C MET A 84 0.93 6.07 7.02
N VAL A 85 0.96 6.45 8.30
CA VAL A 85 1.95 7.41 8.81
C VAL A 85 3.37 6.85 8.69
N LEU A 86 3.60 5.60 9.09
CA LEU A 86 4.90 4.95 8.97
C LEU A 86 5.36 4.85 7.51
N VAL A 87 4.45 4.47 6.61
CA VAL A 87 4.70 4.43 5.16
C VAL A 87 5.05 5.83 4.65
N GLY A 88 4.24 6.83 4.98
CA GLY A 88 4.45 8.23 4.56
C GLY A 88 5.78 8.80 5.04
N LEU A 89 6.15 8.57 6.30
CA LEU A 89 7.45 8.99 6.86
C LEU A 89 8.61 8.30 6.15
N THR A 90 8.51 6.99 5.95
CA THR A 90 9.60 6.25 5.31
C THR A 90 9.75 6.67 3.86
N MET A 91 8.65 6.82 3.12
CA MET A 91 8.66 7.31 1.76
C MET A 91 9.18 8.74 1.67
N GLY A 92 8.73 9.63 2.56
CA GLY A 92 9.22 11.01 2.63
C GLY A 92 10.74 11.07 2.85
N LEU A 93 11.26 10.32 3.83
CA LEU A 93 12.70 10.23 4.07
C LEU A 93 13.46 9.67 2.88
N PHE A 94 12.88 8.69 2.16
CA PHE A 94 13.44 8.18 0.93
C PHE A 94 13.47 9.27 -0.16
N TYR A 95 12.35 9.95 -0.43
CA TYR A 95 12.22 11.00 -1.45
C TYR A 95 13.15 12.19 -1.20
N LEU A 96 13.42 12.56 0.05
CA LEU A 96 14.38 13.62 0.39
C LEU A 96 15.81 13.30 -0.08
N ARG A 97 16.14 12.03 -0.32
CA ARG A 97 17.45 11.57 -0.79
C ARG A 97 17.50 11.42 -2.32
N VAL A 98 16.45 11.80 -3.03
CA VAL A 98 16.28 11.59 -4.47
C VAL A 98 16.48 12.89 -5.21
N GLY A 99 17.47 12.92 -6.11
CA GLY A 99 17.63 14.04 -7.05
C GLY A 99 16.55 14.04 -8.13
N ALA A 100 16.31 15.20 -8.76
CA ALA A 100 15.30 15.38 -9.81
C ALA A 100 15.42 14.39 -10.99
N ALA A 101 16.64 13.93 -11.30
CA ALA A 101 16.88 12.92 -12.35
C ALA A 101 16.21 11.58 -12.04
N ASN A 102 16.29 11.11 -10.79
CA ASN A 102 15.68 9.86 -10.35
C ASN A 102 14.15 9.98 -10.25
N TRP A 103 13.64 11.15 -9.86
CA TRP A 103 12.20 11.40 -9.83
C TRP A 103 11.56 11.34 -11.22
N ARG A 104 12.25 11.88 -12.23
CA ARG A 104 11.86 11.75 -13.65
C ARG A 104 11.97 10.31 -14.15
N ALA A 105 13.02 9.59 -13.76
CA ALA A 105 13.21 8.20 -14.14
C ALA A 105 12.07 7.29 -13.63
N ILE A 106 11.57 7.56 -12.42
CA ILE A 106 10.43 6.84 -11.82
C ILE A 106 9.13 7.04 -12.63
N GLY A 107 8.96 8.21 -13.26
CA GLY A 107 7.82 8.52 -14.10
C GLY A 107 6.67 9.23 -13.36
N MET A 108 6.06 10.20 -14.04
CA MET A 108 5.02 11.06 -13.44
C MET A 108 3.78 10.27 -13.01
N VAL A 109 3.34 9.30 -13.82
CA VAL A 109 2.16 8.47 -13.53
C VAL A 109 2.37 7.67 -12.24
N HIS A 110 3.54 7.07 -12.07
CA HIS A 110 3.90 6.36 -10.85
C HIS A 110 3.80 7.28 -9.63
N ASN A 111 4.50 8.41 -9.67
CA ASN A 111 4.59 9.33 -8.54
C ASN A 111 3.21 9.88 -8.15
N VAL A 112 2.44 10.38 -9.12
CA VAL A 112 1.13 10.99 -8.87
C VAL A 112 0.12 9.97 -8.37
N THR A 113 0.01 8.81 -9.03
CA THR A 113 -0.97 7.80 -8.64
C THR A 113 -0.63 7.19 -7.28
N SER A 114 0.65 6.87 -7.02
CA SER A 114 1.06 6.31 -5.73
C SER A 114 0.85 7.31 -4.59
N TRP A 115 1.19 8.58 -4.81
CA TRP A 115 1.00 9.63 -3.80
C TRP A 115 -0.48 9.90 -3.52
N SER A 116 -1.29 9.98 -4.57
CA SER A 116 -2.74 10.24 -4.45
C SER A 116 -3.45 9.07 -3.78
N ALA A 117 -3.20 7.84 -4.24
CA ALA A 117 -3.79 6.64 -3.65
C ALA A 117 -3.36 6.46 -2.18
N GLY A 118 -2.08 6.67 -1.87
CA GLY A 118 -1.58 6.62 -0.51
C GLY A 118 -2.20 7.69 0.40
N THR A 119 -2.25 8.94 -0.05
CA THR A 119 -2.84 10.06 0.71
C THR A 119 -4.34 9.85 0.95
N LEU A 120 -5.08 9.43 -0.07
CA LEU A 120 -6.50 9.12 0.06
C LEU A 120 -6.73 7.95 1.01
N SER A 121 -5.92 6.89 0.92
CA SER A 121 -6.02 5.76 1.84
C SER A 121 -5.77 6.20 3.29
N ALA A 122 -4.73 7.00 3.53
CA ALA A 122 -4.44 7.58 4.85
C ALA A 122 -5.63 8.40 5.38
N GLY A 123 -6.25 9.22 4.52
CA GLY A 123 -7.45 9.99 4.86
C GLY A 123 -8.63 9.11 5.24
N VAL A 124 -8.89 8.04 4.50
CA VAL A 124 -9.99 7.09 4.77
C VAL A 124 -9.76 6.33 6.08
N PHE A 125 -8.53 5.85 6.32
CA PHE A 125 -8.19 5.21 7.60
C PHE A 125 -8.34 6.18 8.78
N THR A 126 -7.83 7.41 8.65
CA THR A 126 -7.90 8.42 9.71
C THR A 126 -9.35 8.83 9.99
N ALA A 127 -10.15 9.05 8.95
CA ALA A 127 -11.57 9.36 9.11
C ALA A 127 -12.32 8.25 9.85
N GLY A 128 -12.00 6.98 9.58
CA GLY A 128 -12.58 5.85 10.31
C GLY A 128 -12.10 5.73 11.76
N ALA A 129 -10.84 6.05 12.04
CA ALA A 129 -10.32 6.08 13.39
C ALA A 129 -10.96 7.20 14.22
N LEU A 130 -11.33 8.31 13.58
CA LEU A 130 -12.03 9.42 14.23
C LEU A 130 -13.55 9.21 14.36
N GLY A 131 -14.07 8.05 13.93
CA GLY A 131 -15.49 7.71 14.05
C GLY A 131 -16.40 8.31 12.97
N TYR A 132 -15.83 8.89 11.91
CA TYR A 132 -16.58 9.53 10.83
C TYR A 132 -16.94 8.56 9.68
N ALA A 133 -16.62 7.26 9.78
CA ALA A 133 -16.69 6.35 8.64
C ALA A 133 -17.61 5.13 8.85
N PRO A 134 -18.49 4.82 7.86
CA PRO A 134 -19.15 3.52 7.80
C PRO A 134 -18.17 2.40 7.43
N ALA A 135 -18.53 1.14 7.73
CA ALA A 135 -17.68 -0.04 7.48
C ALA A 135 -17.15 -0.14 6.03
N GLY A 136 -17.90 0.34 5.04
CA GLY A 136 -17.47 0.36 3.62
C GLY A 136 -16.15 1.11 3.38
N ASN A 137 -15.79 2.07 4.24
CA ASN A 137 -14.51 2.77 4.16
C ASN A 137 -13.31 1.84 4.40
N ALA A 138 -13.49 0.74 5.12
CA ALA A 138 -12.42 -0.24 5.32
C ALA A 138 -12.01 -0.91 3.99
N VAL A 139 -13.00 -1.28 3.17
CA VAL A 139 -12.76 -1.86 1.84
C VAL A 139 -12.13 -0.83 0.90
N VAL A 140 -12.65 0.40 0.90
CA VAL A 140 -12.09 1.49 0.08
C VAL A 140 -10.63 1.76 0.43
N ALA A 141 -10.29 1.80 1.73
CA ALA A 141 -8.92 2.01 2.18
C ALA A 141 -7.97 0.92 1.68
N VAL A 142 -8.39 -0.35 1.74
CA VAL A 142 -7.63 -1.51 1.22
C VAL A 142 -7.46 -1.43 -0.30
N ILE A 143 -8.52 -1.10 -1.04
CA ILE A 143 -8.45 -0.94 -2.50
C ILE A 143 -7.45 0.16 -2.87
N LEU A 144 -7.45 1.29 -2.18
CA LEU A 144 -6.51 2.37 -2.44
C LEU A 144 -5.04 1.96 -2.16
N VAL A 145 -4.80 1.15 -1.12
CA VAL A 145 -3.46 0.57 -0.85
C VAL A 145 -3.04 -0.39 -1.95
N PHE A 146 -3.97 -1.21 -2.44
CA PHE A 146 -3.73 -2.07 -3.58
C PHE A 146 -3.39 -1.25 -4.83
N VAL A 147 -4.15 -0.21 -5.16
CA VAL A 147 -3.88 0.65 -6.33
C VAL A 147 -2.49 1.28 -6.24
N MET A 148 -2.13 1.82 -5.08
CA MET A 148 -0.77 2.33 -4.82
C MET A 148 0.30 1.27 -5.12
N SER A 149 0.11 0.05 -4.62
CA SER A 149 1.08 -1.05 -4.80
C SER A 149 1.10 -1.58 -6.25
N ALA A 150 -0.06 -1.73 -6.88
CA ALA A 150 -0.18 -2.21 -8.24
C ALA A 150 0.46 -1.23 -9.23
N THR A 151 0.20 0.08 -9.08
CA THR A 151 0.85 1.10 -9.92
C THR A 151 2.37 1.06 -9.79
N ALA A 152 2.88 0.85 -8.58
CA ALA A 152 4.30 0.73 -8.39
C ALA A 152 4.88 -0.55 -9.03
N LEU A 153 4.19 -1.69 -8.96
CA LEU A 153 4.57 -2.90 -9.69
C LEU A 153 4.58 -2.70 -11.21
N PHE A 154 3.50 -2.15 -11.78
CA PHE A 154 3.41 -1.95 -13.23
C PHE A 154 4.45 -0.95 -13.74
N SER A 155 4.73 0.10 -12.96
CA SER A 155 5.76 1.08 -13.32
C SER A 155 7.14 0.45 -13.33
N PHE A 156 7.45 -0.37 -12.32
CA PHE A 156 8.70 -1.14 -12.28
C PHE A 156 8.82 -2.11 -13.45
N ALA A 157 7.77 -2.89 -13.73
CA ALA A 157 7.76 -3.81 -14.87
C ALA A 157 7.96 -3.08 -16.20
N ALA A 158 7.30 -1.93 -16.39
CA ALA A 158 7.44 -1.14 -17.61
C ALA A 158 8.84 -0.55 -17.78
N GLN A 159 9.51 -0.17 -16.68
CA GLN A 159 10.92 0.23 -16.70
C GLN A 159 11.83 -0.93 -17.12
N GLN A 160 11.67 -2.11 -16.53
CA GLN A 160 12.47 -3.30 -16.84
C GLN A 160 12.28 -3.78 -18.28
N MET A 161 11.09 -3.58 -18.84
CA MET A 161 10.77 -3.90 -20.23
C MET A 161 11.16 -2.80 -21.23
N HIS A 162 11.78 -1.69 -20.77
CA HIS A 162 12.11 -0.53 -21.61
C HIS A 162 10.92 0.04 -22.41
N LEU A 163 9.67 -0.17 -21.95
CA LEU A 163 8.46 0.23 -22.68
C LEU A 163 8.34 1.75 -22.88
N PHE A 164 9.12 2.52 -22.12
CA PHE A 164 9.17 3.98 -22.19
C PHE A 164 10.57 4.49 -22.47
N ASP A 165 11.44 3.69 -23.11
CA ASP A 165 12.76 4.15 -23.52
C ASP A 165 12.66 5.02 -24.78
N TRP A 166 12.29 6.29 -24.61
CA TRP A 166 12.15 7.27 -25.69
C TRP A 166 13.43 7.55 -26.49
N LYS A 167 14.57 6.94 -26.11
CA LYS A 167 15.85 7.00 -26.85
C LYS A 167 16.03 5.83 -27.84
N ASN A 168 15.17 4.83 -27.81
CA ASN A 168 15.06 3.76 -28.81
C ASN A 168 13.55 3.53 -29.11
N PRO A 169 12.92 4.39 -29.92
CA PRO A 169 11.56 4.16 -30.39
C PRO A 169 11.43 2.90 -31.26
#